data_AF-R7LZD6-F1
#
_entry.id   AF-R7LZD6-F1
#
_cell.length_a   1.000
_cell.length_b   1.000
_cell.length_c   1.000
_cell.angle_alpha   90.00
_cell.angle_beta   90.00
_cell.angle_gamma   90.00
#
_symmetry.space_group_name_H-M   'P 1'
#
loop_
_entity.id
_entity.type
_entity.pdbx_description
1 polymer ?
#
loop_
_entity_poly.entity_id
_entity_poly.type
_entity_poly.pdbx_seq_one_letter_code
_entity_poly.pdbx_strand_id
1 'polypeptide(L)'
;MMGEVYFKVLYSIQNIHELFSIVCFTVLFLISFTVHRKIIPKGYFSLDEIAYMFDLKRFWTASNIRCFFIGAIIFLGYYQFDIKSKTVYYSALGLVSLIQVFPVIMKYQLYKFWEGTYRFKLFCANIFYVAVLFFMGFACLEFMIPAIQGEKGYIDTVYPSINFVLGIFLYIFPLFIQFSVQRNADFMNSVRINFLHTDTTIMLRNIDLMNRKNSLVIYYKAEIKKNAEFYKMDPELLKSVLLIEEFNRGSLIQSFIERLLINYFPEIVLKQDMSIGFGQVKISTASRLLNISEGKALEELANPIKNIEICARYIRLLINQYAKNQFRSSVYNDLYDYIAKNYIGAAKATMYNAVLYAAILRGRSKIEMEQRLQKEKDKKNKQVFVKA
;
A
#
# COMPACT_ATOMS: atom_id res chain seq x y z
N MET A 1 -30.64 -32.95 8.18
CA MET A 1 -29.73 -32.89 9.35
C MET A 1 -28.52 -31.95 9.20
N MET A 2 -28.19 -31.40 8.02
CA MET A 2 -27.10 -30.41 7.86
C MET A 2 -27.51 -28.94 8.09
N GLY A 3 -28.81 -28.62 8.12
CA GLY A 3 -29.30 -27.24 8.27
C GLY A 3 -29.37 -26.74 9.71
N GLU A 4 -29.55 -27.61 10.70
CA GLU A 4 -29.76 -27.19 12.09
C GLU A 4 -28.47 -26.88 12.85
N VAL A 5 -27.34 -27.49 12.46
CA VAL A 5 -26.05 -27.29 13.14
C VAL A 5 -25.46 -25.90 12.83
N TYR A 6 -25.65 -25.41 11.61
CA TYR A 6 -25.16 -24.07 11.22
C TYR A 6 -26.01 -22.94 11.81
N PHE A 7 -27.32 -23.15 11.98
CA PHE A 7 -28.21 -22.11 12.52
C PHE A 7 -28.05 -21.90 14.04
N LYS A 8 -27.55 -22.92 14.77
CA LYS A 8 -27.31 -22.83 16.23
C LYS A 8 -26.06 -22.03 16.61
N VAL A 9 -25.10 -21.87 15.70
CA VAL A 9 -23.84 -21.15 15.99
C VAL A 9 -24.05 -19.63 16.06
N LEU A 10 -25.06 -19.08 15.39
CA LEU A 10 -25.36 -17.64 15.44
C LEU A 10 -26.14 -17.19 16.70
N TYR A 11 -26.75 -18.10 17.45
CA TYR A 11 -27.61 -17.81 18.62
C TYR A 11 -27.04 -18.32 19.96
N SER A 12 -25.70 -18.37 20.08
CA SER A 12 -25.02 -18.95 21.25
C SER A 12 -24.05 -17.95 21.91
N ILE A 13 -24.44 -16.69 22.12
CA ILE A 13 -23.78 -15.87 23.13
C ILE A 13 -24.54 -16.15 24.42
N GLN A 14 -24.05 -17.08 25.22
CA GLN A 14 -24.78 -17.57 26.39
C GLN A 14 -24.57 -16.69 27.61
N ASN A 15 -23.49 -15.89 27.65
CA ASN A 15 -23.12 -15.11 28.82
C ASN A 15 -22.32 -13.83 28.47
N ILE A 16 -22.37 -12.83 29.36
CA ILE A 16 -21.65 -11.55 29.21
C ILE A 16 -20.13 -11.75 29.18
N HIS A 17 -19.62 -12.79 29.83
CA HIS A 17 -18.22 -13.19 29.78
C HIS A 17 -17.81 -13.64 28.36
N GLU A 18 -18.68 -14.37 27.67
CA GLU A 18 -18.41 -14.82 26.30
C GLU A 18 -18.38 -13.64 25.32
N LEU A 19 -19.32 -12.69 25.49
CA LEU A 19 -19.32 -11.44 24.74
C LEU A 19 -18.04 -10.62 24.99
N PHE A 20 -17.61 -10.51 26.24
CA PHE A 20 -16.35 -9.83 26.58
C PHE A 20 -15.14 -10.51 25.92
N SER A 21 -15.06 -11.84 25.97
CA SER A 21 -14.00 -12.59 25.28
C SER A 21 -14.02 -12.36 23.77
N ILE A 22 -15.19 -12.32 23.12
CA ILE A 22 -15.30 -12.01 21.68
C ILE A 22 -14.72 -10.63 21.38
N VAL A 23 -15.06 -9.62 22.19
CA VAL A 23 -14.55 -8.25 22.02
C VAL A 23 -13.03 -8.21 22.21
N CYS A 24 -12.51 -8.85 23.26
CA CYS A 24 -11.07 -8.92 23.53
C CYS A 24 -10.30 -9.58 22.38
N PHE A 25 -10.74 -10.74 21.88
CA PHE A 25 -10.09 -11.39 20.74
C PHE A 25 -10.21 -10.57 19.46
N THR A 26 -11.36 -9.94 19.21
CA THR A 26 -11.54 -9.02 18.08
C THR A 26 -10.50 -7.90 18.13
N VAL A 27 -10.31 -7.29 19.29
CA VAL A 27 -9.29 -6.24 19.51
C VAL A 27 -7.87 -6.80 19.34
N LEU A 28 -7.55 -7.97 19.87
CA LEU A 28 -6.24 -8.61 19.71
C LEU A 28 -5.90 -8.90 18.25
N PHE A 29 -6.85 -9.47 17.49
CA PHE A 29 -6.71 -9.66 16.06
C PHE A 29 -6.49 -8.30 15.36
N LEU A 30 -7.29 -7.28 15.64
CA LEU A 30 -7.11 -5.93 15.07
C LEU A 30 -5.75 -5.30 15.39
N ILE A 31 -5.26 -5.46 16.63
CA ILE A 31 -3.94 -4.96 17.05
C ILE A 31 -2.84 -5.71 16.29
N SER A 32 -2.91 -7.04 16.22
CA SER A 32 -1.98 -7.86 15.46
C SER A 32 -1.90 -7.39 14.00
N PHE A 33 -3.03 -7.08 13.40
CA PHE A 33 -3.11 -6.56 12.05
C PHE A 33 -2.59 -5.13 11.90
N THR A 34 -2.71 -4.31 12.94
CA THR A 34 -2.10 -2.97 12.99
C THR A 34 -0.58 -3.04 13.15
N VAL A 35 -0.08 -4.02 13.93
CA VAL A 35 1.36 -4.28 14.09
C VAL A 35 1.95 -4.79 12.77
N HIS A 36 1.25 -5.68 12.06
CA HIS A 36 1.61 -6.11 10.71
C HIS A 36 1.82 -4.91 9.76
N ARG A 37 0.91 -3.90 9.81
CA ARG A 37 1.02 -2.67 9.01
C ARG A 37 2.27 -1.83 9.32
N LYS A 38 2.77 -1.87 10.56
CA LYS A 38 3.99 -1.13 10.96
C LYS A 38 5.28 -1.87 10.59
N ILE A 39 5.27 -3.21 10.65
CA ILE A 39 6.44 -4.04 10.32
C ILE A 39 6.71 -4.07 8.81
N ILE A 40 5.65 -4.03 8.00
CA ILE A 40 5.77 -3.87 6.55
C ILE A 40 5.18 -2.51 6.17
N PRO A 41 5.98 -1.42 6.22
CA PRO A 41 5.52 -0.12 5.76
C PRO A 41 5.20 -0.26 4.26
N LYS A 42 3.91 -0.13 3.91
CA LYS A 42 3.28 -0.40 2.59
C LYS A 42 2.83 -1.86 2.35
N GLY A 43 2.54 -2.63 3.41
CA GLY A 43 2.14 -4.04 3.35
C GLY A 43 0.65 -4.34 3.52
N TYR A 44 0.00 -4.57 2.37
CA TYR A 44 -1.13 -5.48 2.05
C TYR A 44 -2.05 -5.91 3.18
N PHE A 45 -3.20 -5.23 3.30
CA PHE A 45 -4.29 -5.73 4.15
C PHE A 45 -5.56 -6.10 3.40
N SER A 46 -5.88 -5.45 2.28
CA SER A 46 -7.02 -5.87 1.45
C SER A 46 -6.57 -6.64 0.19
N LEU A 47 -7.47 -7.48 -0.31
CA LEU A 47 -7.31 -8.16 -1.61
C LEU A 47 -7.03 -7.20 -2.75
N ASP A 48 -7.47 -5.94 -2.64
CA ASP A 48 -7.26 -4.95 -3.68
C ASP A 48 -5.79 -4.61 -3.80
N GLU A 49 -5.05 -4.43 -2.69
CA GLU A 49 -3.62 -4.13 -2.76
C GLU A 49 -2.81 -5.26 -3.42
N ILE A 50 -3.25 -6.52 -3.25
CA ILE A 50 -2.67 -7.70 -3.91
C ILE A 50 -3.00 -7.68 -5.41
N ALA A 51 -4.24 -7.34 -5.78
CA ALA A 51 -4.68 -7.17 -7.16
C ALA A 51 -4.11 -5.90 -7.85
N TYR A 52 -3.23 -5.16 -7.18
CA TYR A 52 -2.88 -3.80 -7.58
C TYR A 52 -1.37 -3.60 -7.75
N MET A 53 -0.56 -4.19 -6.85
CA MET A 53 0.90 -4.12 -6.86
C MET A 53 1.60 -5.45 -7.16
N PHE A 54 0.86 -6.56 -7.30
CA PHE A 54 1.33 -7.96 -7.40
C PHE A 54 2.85 -8.14 -7.33
N ASP A 55 3.39 -7.98 -6.12
CA ASP A 55 4.75 -8.35 -5.79
C ASP A 55 4.66 -9.71 -5.09
N LEU A 56 5.07 -10.75 -5.82
CA LEU A 56 5.08 -12.15 -5.36
C LEU A 56 5.71 -12.29 -3.97
N LYS A 57 6.85 -11.61 -3.74
CA LYS A 57 7.56 -11.71 -2.47
C LYS A 57 6.73 -11.11 -1.35
N ARG A 58 6.04 -9.99 -1.60
CA ARG A 58 5.23 -9.31 -0.59
C ARG A 58 3.91 -10.00 -0.31
N PHE A 59 3.28 -10.61 -1.31
CA PHE A 59 2.08 -11.43 -1.12
C PHE A 59 2.36 -12.57 -0.14
N TRP A 60 3.42 -13.34 -0.37
CA TRP A 60 3.81 -14.44 0.51
C TRP A 60 4.21 -13.94 1.90
N THR A 61 4.96 -12.83 1.99
CA THR A 61 5.37 -12.27 3.29
C THR A 61 4.15 -11.83 4.13
N ALA A 62 3.20 -11.12 3.54
CA ALA A 62 2.00 -10.65 4.23
C ALA A 62 1.06 -11.80 4.62
N SER A 63 0.87 -12.77 3.72
CA SER A 63 0.07 -13.98 4.00
C SER A 63 0.68 -14.82 5.11
N ASN A 64 2.01 -14.97 5.14
CA ASN A 64 2.71 -15.72 6.19
C ASN A 64 2.61 -15.03 7.56
N ILE A 65 2.76 -13.70 7.62
CA ILE A 65 2.60 -12.95 8.88
C ILE A 65 1.17 -13.06 9.40
N ARG A 66 0.17 -12.93 8.52
CA ARG A 66 -1.25 -13.11 8.87
C ARG A 66 -1.51 -14.52 9.42
N CYS A 67 -1.00 -15.54 8.75
CA CYS A 67 -1.07 -16.93 9.21
C CYS A 67 -0.47 -17.09 10.60
N PHE A 68 0.77 -16.61 10.77
CA PHE A 68 1.43 -16.70 12.06
C PHE A 68 0.60 -16.06 13.18
N PHE A 69 0.08 -14.86 12.97
CA PHE A 69 -0.72 -14.17 13.98
C PHE A 69 -2.06 -14.83 14.28
N ILE A 70 -2.77 -15.33 13.25
CA ILE A 70 -4.06 -15.99 13.46
C ILE A 70 -3.86 -17.26 14.28
N GLY A 71 -2.90 -18.10 13.89
CA GLY A 71 -2.53 -19.28 14.66
C GLY A 71 -2.12 -18.90 16.08
N ALA A 72 -1.17 -17.97 16.24
CA ALA A 72 -0.67 -17.56 17.54
C ALA A 72 -1.78 -17.10 18.49
N ILE A 73 -2.72 -16.26 18.04
CA ILE A 73 -3.81 -15.75 18.88
C ILE A 73 -4.77 -16.88 19.30
N ILE A 74 -5.10 -17.80 18.40
CA ILE A 74 -5.97 -18.94 18.71
C ILE A 74 -5.30 -19.86 19.74
N PHE A 75 -4.02 -20.19 19.52
CA PHE A 75 -3.23 -21.00 20.45
C PHE A 75 -3.05 -20.32 21.82
N LEU A 76 -2.73 -19.03 21.87
CA LEU A 76 -2.63 -18.27 23.12
C LEU A 76 -3.96 -18.26 23.87
N GLY A 77 -5.05 -17.98 23.17
CA GLY A 77 -6.38 -17.97 23.76
C GLY A 77 -6.74 -19.31 24.39
N TYR A 78 -6.43 -20.39 23.69
CA TYR A 78 -6.81 -21.73 24.11
C TYR A 78 -5.96 -22.22 25.29
N TYR A 79 -4.63 -22.05 25.23
CA TYR A 79 -3.73 -22.58 26.26
C TYR A 79 -3.46 -21.64 27.43
N GLN A 80 -3.32 -20.34 27.21
CA GLN A 80 -2.97 -19.39 28.27
C GLN A 80 -4.20 -18.86 29.01
N PHE A 81 -5.32 -18.68 28.29
CA PHE A 81 -6.54 -18.09 28.83
C PHE A 81 -7.67 -19.11 29.05
N ASP A 82 -7.44 -20.39 28.72
CA ASP A 82 -8.38 -21.51 28.87
C ASP A 82 -9.76 -21.26 28.20
N ILE A 83 -9.79 -20.46 27.13
CA ILE A 83 -11.03 -20.17 26.40
C ILE A 83 -11.27 -21.27 25.39
N LYS A 84 -12.08 -22.28 25.75
CA LYS A 84 -12.36 -23.43 24.88
C LYS A 84 -13.57 -23.24 23.96
N SER A 85 -14.35 -22.17 24.13
CA SER A 85 -15.53 -21.91 23.29
C SER A 85 -15.12 -21.56 21.86
N LYS A 86 -15.40 -22.48 20.93
CA LYS A 86 -15.17 -22.29 19.48
C LYS A 86 -15.95 -21.08 18.93
N THR A 87 -17.14 -20.82 19.49
CA THR A 87 -18.02 -19.70 19.11
C THR A 87 -17.32 -18.36 19.29
N VAL A 88 -16.49 -18.21 20.35
CA VAL A 88 -15.73 -16.98 20.60
C VAL A 88 -14.77 -16.68 19.45
N TYR A 89 -13.98 -17.67 19.04
CA TYR A 89 -12.99 -17.50 17.97
C TYR A 89 -13.62 -17.25 16.61
N TYR A 90 -14.65 -18.01 16.24
CA TYR A 90 -15.33 -17.81 14.95
C TYR A 90 -16.04 -16.45 14.89
N SER A 91 -16.67 -16.02 15.99
CA SER A 91 -17.32 -14.70 16.06
C SER A 91 -16.29 -13.57 15.96
N ALA A 92 -15.16 -13.69 16.65
CA ALA A 92 -14.08 -12.71 16.57
C ALA A 92 -13.47 -12.65 15.16
N LEU A 93 -13.17 -13.81 14.53
CA LEU A 93 -12.70 -13.87 13.15
C LEU A 93 -13.71 -13.27 12.16
N GLY A 94 -15.01 -13.56 12.35
CA GLY A 94 -16.09 -12.99 11.57
C GLY A 94 -16.13 -11.46 11.65
N LEU A 95 -16.19 -10.90 12.86
CA LEU A 95 -16.19 -9.45 13.08
C LEU A 95 -14.98 -8.77 12.46
N VAL A 96 -13.79 -9.35 12.67
CA VAL A 96 -12.55 -8.79 12.13
C VAL A 96 -12.54 -8.86 10.60
N SER A 97 -13.00 -9.96 10.01
CA SER A 97 -13.10 -10.10 8.55
C SER A 97 -14.06 -9.07 7.93
N LEU A 98 -15.18 -8.79 8.59
CA LEU A 98 -16.14 -7.76 8.16
C LEU A 98 -15.54 -6.36 8.27
N ILE A 99 -14.89 -6.03 9.39
CA ILE A 99 -14.20 -4.75 9.57
C ILE A 99 -13.13 -4.51 8.51
N GLN A 100 -12.50 -5.59 8.02
CA GLN A 100 -11.47 -5.52 6.97
C GLN A 100 -12.05 -5.33 5.57
N VAL A 101 -13.10 -6.07 5.25
CA VAL A 101 -13.72 -6.06 3.91
C VAL A 101 -14.64 -4.85 3.73
N PHE A 102 -15.24 -4.32 4.80
CA PHE A 102 -16.21 -3.23 4.70
C PHE A 102 -15.65 -1.91 4.10
N PRO A 103 -14.47 -1.40 4.52
CA PRO A 103 -13.87 -0.22 3.90
C PRO A 103 -13.62 -0.39 2.40
N VAL A 104 -13.29 -1.61 1.97
CA VAL A 104 -13.05 -1.98 0.57
C VAL A 104 -14.34 -1.91 -0.24
N ILE A 105 -15.40 -2.56 0.27
CA ILE A 105 -16.72 -2.55 -0.36
C ILE A 105 -17.22 -1.11 -0.54
N MET A 106 -17.04 -0.27 0.49
CA MET A 106 -17.46 1.13 0.47
C MET A 106 -16.60 1.98 -0.46
N LYS A 107 -15.26 1.90 -0.33
CA LYS A 107 -14.31 2.69 -1.13
C LYS A 107 -14.51 2.45 -2.63
N TYR A 108 -14.73 1.19 -3.02
CA TYR A 108 -14.83 0.81 -4.44
C TYR A 108 -16.26 0.59 -4.93
N GLN A 109 -17.25 0.95 -4.10
CA GLN A 109 -18.68 0.79 -4.41
C GLN A 109 -19.03 -0.62 -4.89
N LEU A 110 -18.40 -1.65 -4.30
CA LEU A 110 -18.61 -3.05 -4.69
C LEU A 110 -20.03 -3.52 -4.40
N TYR A 111 -20.78 -2.79 -3.56
CA TYR A 111 -22.21 -3.02 -3.40
C TYR A 111 -22.98 -2.88 -4.71
N LYS A 112 -22.46 -2.14 -5.72
CA LYS A 112 -23.00 -2.08 -7.09
C LYS A 112 -22.39 -3.16 -7.99
N PHE A 113 -22.23 -4.38 -7.48
CA PHE A 113 -21.54 -5.46 -8.20
C PHE A 113 -22.25 -5.85 -9.50
N TRP A 114 -23.57 -5.63 -9.59
CA TRP A 114 -24.39 -5.89 -10.78
C TRP A 114 -24.08 -4.96 -11.97
N GLU A 115 -23.47 -3.80 -11.74
CA GLU A 115 -23.14 -2.83 -12.80
C GLU A 115 -21.96 -3.29 -13.68
N GLY A 116 -21.25 -4.37 -13.31
CA GLY A 116 -20.18 -4.89 -14.14
C GLY A 116 -19.53 -6.18 -13.63
N THR A 117 -19.20 -7.07 -14.57
CA THR A 117 -18.53 -8.35 -14.31
C THR A 117 -17.23 -8.22 -13.51
N TYR A 118 -16.57 -7.07 -13.66
CA TYR A 118 -15.35 -6.73 -12.95
C TYR A 118 -15.58 -6.50 -11.44
N ARG A 119 -16.55 -5.65 -11.09
CA ARG A 119 -16.91 -5.37 -9.69
C ARG A 119 -17.44 -6.63 -9.01
N PHE A 120 -18.21 -7.44 -9.74
CA PHE A 120 -18.66 -8.74 -9.28
C PHE A 120 -17.51 -9.67 -8.89
N LYS A 121 -16.51 -9.85 -9.76
CA LYS A 121 -15.33 -10.67 -9.46
C LYS A 121 -14.55 -10.15 -8.24
N LEU A 122 -14.38 -8.83 -8.10
CA LEU A 122 -13.69 -8.24 -6.95
C LEU A 122 -14.48 -8.42 -5.65
N PHE A 123 -15.81 -8.28 -5.71
CA PHE A 123 -16.70 -8.59 -4.59
C PHE A 123 -16.61 -10.06 -4.18
N CYS A 124 -16.65 -10.99 -5.14
CA CYS A 124 -16.47 -12.42 -4.88
C CYS A 124 -15.10 -12.73 -4.26
N ALA A 125 -14.02 -12.07 -4.73
CA ALA A 125 -12.71 -12.22 -4.11
C ALA A 125 -12.74 -11.79 -2.63
N ASN A 126 -13.41 -10.68 -2.32
CA ASN A 126 -13.60 -10.19 -0.94
C ASN A 126 -14.36 -11.15 -0.04
N ILE A 127 -15.42 -11.77 -0.56
CA ILE A 127 -16.12 -12.84 0.16
C ILE A 127 -15.22 -14.07 0.34
N PHE A 128 -14.47 -14.44 -0.70
CA PHE A 128 -13.55 -15.59 -0.63
C PHE A 128 -12.47 -15.41 0.43
N TYR A 129 -11.96 -14.19 0.63
CA TYR A 129 -11.03 -13.88 1.72
C TYR A 129 -11.62 -14.12 3.11
N VAL A 130 -12.88 -13.77 3.32
CA VAL A 130 -13.58 -14.08 4.57
C VAL A 130 -13.58 -15.59 4.78
N ALA A 131 -13.92 -16.37 3.75
CA ALA A 131 -13.91 -17.82 3.82
C ALA A 131 -12.52 -18.39 4.15
N VAL A 132 -11.44 -17.84 3.57
CA VAL A 132 -10.05 -18.22 3.89
C VAL A 132 -9.74 -18.08 5.39
N LEU A 133 -10.16 -16.99 6.02
CA LEU A 133 -9.95 -16.77 7.46
C LEU A 133 -10.71 -17.80 8.31
N PHE A 134 -11.93 -18.15 7.92
CA PHE A 134 -12.71 -19.20 8.58
C PHE A 134 -12.07 -20.58 8.42
N PHE A 135 -11.56 -20.92 7.23
CA PHE A 135 -10.83 -22.17 7.01
C PHE A 135 -9.58 -22.28 7.88
N MET A 136 -8.84 -21.18 8.04
CA MET A 136 -7.69 -21.13 8.96
C MET A 136 -8.10 -21.37 10.41
N GLY A 137 -9.16 -20.69 10.88
CA GLY A 137 -9.71 -20.90 12.22
C GLY A 137 -10.16 -22.34 12.46
N PHE A 138 -10.86 -22.92 11.47
CA PHE A 138 -11.31 -24.31 11.48
C PHE A 138 -10.16 -25.30 11.56
N ALA A 139 -9.11 -25.12 10.75
CA ALA A 139 -7.92 -25.96 10.80
C ALA A 139 -7.23 -25.91 12.18
N CYS A 140 -7.15 -24.74 12.83
CA CYS A 140 -6.58 -24.64 14.17
C CYS A 140 -7.45 -25.32 15.23
N LEU A 141 -8.75 -25.03 15.27
CA LEU A 141 -9.65 -25.45 16.34
C LEU A 141 -10.08 -26.92 16.25
N GLU A 142 -10.21 -27.47 15.04
CA GLU A 142 -10.77 -28.81 14.83
C GLU A 142 -9.70 -29.88 14.56
N PHE A 143 -8.49 -29.47 14.15
CA PHE A 143 -7.41 -30.40 13.81
C PHE A 143 -6.18 -30.18 14.68
N MET A 144 -5.62 -28.96 14.72
CA MET A 144 -4.32 -28.75 15.36
C MET A 144 -4.38 -28.76 16.89
N ILE A 145 -5.34 -28.05 17.50
CA ILE A 145 -5.48 -28.00 18.97
C ILE A 145 -5.81 -29.39 19.55
N PRO A 146 -6.84 -30.10 19.07
CA PRO A 146 -7.16 -31.43 19.59
C PRO A 146 -6.00 -32.41 19.46
N ALA A 147 -5.26 -32.35 18.34
CA ALA A 147 -4.10 -33.20 18.13
C ALA A 147 -2.98 -32.98 19.16
N ILE A 148 -2.75 -31.74 19.59
CA ILE A 148 -1.74 -31.42 20.61
C ILE A 148 -2.18 -31.86 22.00
N GLN A 149 -3.48 -31.79 22.29
CA GLN A 149 -4.03 -32.25 23.58
C GLN A 149 -4.17 -33.78 23.67
N GLY A 150 -4.01 -34.49 22.55
CA GLY A 150 -4.31 -35.93 22.48
C GLY A 150 -5.82 -36.21 22.50
N GLU A 151 -6.65 -35.21 22.20
CA GLU A 151 -8.10 -35.35 22.09
C GLU A 151 -8.49 -35.85 20.68
N LYS A 152 -9.68 -36.42 20.56
CA LYS A 152 -10.25 -36.76 19.26
C LYS A 152 -10.50 -35.47 18.47
N GLY A 153 -9.76 -35.30 17.38
CA GLY A 153 -9.98 -34.23 16.42
C GLY A 153 -11.21 -34.49 15.54
N TYR A 154 -11.36 -33.68 14.49
CA TYR A 154 -12.46 -33.82 13.53
C TYR A 154 -12.51 -35.20 12.85
N ILE A 155 -11.33 -35.78 12.56
CA ILE A 155 -11.21 -37.15 12.08
C ILE A 155 -10.74 -38.01 13.24
N ASP A 156 -11.50 -39.06 13.55
CA ASP A 156 -11.12 -40.05 14.57
C ASP A 156 -9.99 -40.92 14.00
N THR A 157 -8.76 -40.43 14.14
CA THR A 157 -7.55 -41.15 13.76
C THR A 157 -6.86 -41.67 15.00
N VAL A 158 -6.29 -42.88 14.90
CA VAL A 158 -5.49 -43.49 15.98
C VAL A 158 -4.23 -42.65 16.30
N TYR A 159 -3.79 -41.82 15.35
CA TYR A 159 -2.56 -41.04 15.45
C TYR A 159 -2.85 -39.53 15.40
N PRO A 160 -2.75 -38.81 16.53
CA PRO A 160 -2.95 -37.36 16.59
C PRO A 160 -2.07 -36.56 15.61
N SER A 161 -0.88 -37.08 15.29
CA SER A 161 0.04 -36.46 14.32
C SER A 161 -0.56 -36.36 12.91
N ILE A 162 -1.40 -37.31 12.50
CA ILE A 162 -2.07 -37.28 11.19
C ILE A 162 -3.07 -36.13 11.14
N ASN A 163 -3.88 -35.97 12.19
CA ASN A 163 -4.80 -34.83 12.33
C ASN A 163 -4.04 -33.50 12.32
N PHE A 164 -2.89 -33.41 13.00
CA PHE A 164 -2.08 -32.20 13.00
C PHE A 164 -1.55 -31.84 11.59
N VAL A 165 -1.03 -32.82 10.84
CA VAL A 165 -0.53 -32.62 9.47
C VAL A 165 -1.65 -32.21 8.52
N LEU A 166 -2.83 -32.85 8.62
CA LEU A 166 -4.01 -32.45 7.86
C LEU A 166 -4.47 -31.04 8.22
N GLY A 167 -4.41 -30.68 9.50
CA GLY A 167 -4.65 -29.32 9.98
C GLY A 167 -3.74 -28.30 9.31
N ILE A 168 -2.42 -28.54 9.28
CA ILE A 168 -1.46 -27.66 8.60
C ILE A 168 -1.79 -27.53 7.11
N PHE A 169 -2.14 -28.64 6.44
CA PHE A 169 -2.50 -28.60 5.03
C PHE A 169 -3.75 -27.73 4.79
N LEU A 170 -4.82 -27.95 5.55
CA LEU A 170 -6.06 -27.16 5.47
C LEU A 170 -5.85 -25.70 5.86
N TYR A 171 -4.88 -25.42 6.72
CA TYR A 171 -4.52 -24.07 7.15
C TYR A 171 -3.87 -23.27 6.02
N ILE A 172 -2.97 -23.89 5.24
CA ILE A 172 -2.20 -23.21 4.19
C ILE A 172 -2.89 -23.27 2.83
N PHE A 173 -3.61 -24.35 2.51
CA PHE A 173 -4.23 -24.60 1.20
C PHE A 173 -5.09 -23.43 0.66
N PRO A 174 -5.95 -22.77 1.47
CA PRO A 174 -6.75 -21.64 1.00
C PRO A 174 -5.92 -20.47 0.46
N LEU A 175 -4.68 -20.28 0.93
CA LEU A 175 -3.76 -19.26 0.40
C LEU A 175 -3.36 -19.52 -1.06
N PHE A 176 -3.17 -20.79 -1.44
CA PHE A 176 -2.82 -21.15 -2.81
C PHE A 176 -3.97 -20.91 -3.78
N ILE A 177 -5.21 -21.15 -3.34
CA ILE A 177 -6.39 -20.79 -4.13
C ILE A 177 -6.48 -19.27 -4.28
N GLN A 178 -6.31 -18.53 -3.17
CA GLN A 178 -6.31 -17.07 -3.18
C GLN A 178 -5.26 -16.52 -4.17
N PHE A 179 -4.05 -17.06 -4.15
CA PHE A 179 -2.98 -16.72 -5.09
C PHE A 179 -3.37 -16.98 -6.55
N SER A 180 -3.98 -18.14 -6.82
CA SER A 180 -4.35 -18.54 -8.18
C SER A 180 -5.40 -17.62 -8.81
N VAL A 181 -6.40 -17.20 -8.02
CA VAL A 181 -7.40 -16.22 -8.46
C VAL A 181 -6.77 -14.86 -8.80
N GLN A 182 -5.77 -14.45 -8.01
CA GLN A 182 -5.13 -13.14 -8.14
C GLN A 182 -4.05 -13.06 -9.23
N ARG A 183 -3.49 -14.20 -9.66
CA ARG A 183 -2.45 -14.26 -10.69
C ARG A 183 -2.94 -13.89 -12.10
N ASN A 184 -4.25 -13.94 -12.38
CA ASN A 184 -4.79 -13.70 -13.72
C ASN A 184 -4.60 -12.25 -14.20
N ALA A 185 -3.70 -12.04 -15.16
CA ALA A 185 -3.20 -10.73 -15.61
C ALA A 185 -4.26 -9.81 -16.28
N ASP A 186 -5.27 -10.37 -16.95
CA ASP A 186 -6.28 -9.56 -17.65
C ASP A 186 -7.31 -8.94 -16.71
N PHE A 187 -7.58 -9.60 -15.58
CA PHE A 187 -8.33 -9.01 -14.50
C PHE A 187 -7.58 -7.76 -14.02
N MET A 188 -6.31 -7.90 -13.66
CA MET A 188 -5.43 -6.87 -13.10
C MET A 188 -5.32 -5.57 -13.94
N ASN A 189 -5.33 -5.66 -15.26
CA ASN A 189 -5.18 -4.46 -16.11
C ASN A 189 -6.46 -3.61 -16.19
N SER A 190 -7.64 -4.24 -16.26
CA SER A 190 -8.93 -3.52 -16.34
C SER A 190 -9.35 -2.90 -14.99
N VAL A 191 -9.09 -3.62 -13.87
CA VAL A 191 -9.07 -3.12 -12.48
C VAL A 191 -8.35 -1.78 -12.41
N ARG A 192 -7.11 -1.80 -12.89
CA ARG A 192 -6.10 -0.78 -12.63
C ARG A 192 -6.42 0.53 -13.31
N ILE A 193 -7.04 0.52 -14.49
CA ILE A 193 -7.38 1.73 -15.25
C ILE A 193 -8.52 2.51 -14.58
N ASN A 194 -9.62 1.84 -14.21
CA ASN A 194 -10.75 2.50 -13.54
C ASN A 194 -10.37 2.99 -12.12
N PHE A 195 -9.51 2.25 -11.42
CA PHE A 195 -9.02 2.69 -10.12
C PHE A 195 -7.96 3.78 -10.20
N LEU A 196 -7.12 3.81 -11.24
CA LEU A 196 -6.18 4.92 -11.46
C LEU A 196 -6.92 6.25 -11.48
N HIS A 197 -8.06 6.34 -12.17
CA HIS A 197 -8.88 7.56 -12.16
C HIS A 197 -9.37 7.90 -10.75
N THR A 198 -9.95 6.94 -10.04
CA THR A 198 -10.51 7.15 -8.69
C THR A 198 -9.43 7.55 -7.69
N ASP A 199 -8.30 6.83 -7.65
CA ASP A 199 -7.18 7.13 -6.76
C ASP A 199 -6.51 8.45 -7.12
N THR A 200 -6.39 8.79 -8.40
CA THR A 200 -5.89 10.11 -8.83
C THR A 200 -6.81 11.21 -8.28
N THR A 201 -8.14 11.06 -8.42
CA THR A 201 -9.10 12.03 -7.88
C THR A 201 -9.03 12.13 -6.35
N ILE A 202 -8.96 11.01 -5.63
CA ILE A 202 -8.85 10.99 -4.16
C ILE A 202 -7.54 11.64 -3.71
N MET A 203 -6.43 11.28 -4.34
CA MET A 203 -5.11 11.79 -3.97
C MET A 203 -4.98 13.26 -4.30
N LEU A 204 -5.50 13.73 -5.45
CA LEU A 204 -5.61 15.16 -5.76
C LEU A 204 -6.44 15.90 -4.70
N ARG A 205 -7.59 15.36 -4.30
CA ARG A 205 -8.44 15.95 -3.25
C ARG A 205 -7.72 16.02 -1.90
N ASN A 206 -7.01 14.96 -1.50
CA ASN A 206 -6.25 14.94 -0.24
C ASN A 206 -5.07 15.90 -0.27
N ILE A 207 -4.34 15.95 -1.38
CA ILE A 207 -3.26 16.91 -1.59
C ILE A 207 -3.82 18.34 -1.54
N ASP A 208 -4.98 18.61 -2.13
CA ASP A 208 -5.62 19.93 -2.06
C ASP A 208 -6.05 20.29 -0.63
N LEU A 209 -6.52 19.32 0.16
CA LEU A 209 -6.80 19.53 1.58
C LEU A 209 -5.52 19.81 2.38
N MET A 210 -4.43 19.09 2.12
CA MET A 210 -3.11 19.35 2.73
C MET A 210 -2.53 20.70 2.31
N ASN A 211 -2.77 21.12 1.08
CA ASN A 211 -2.37 22.44 0.59
C ASN A 211 -3.23 23.58 1.20
N ARG A 212 -4.37 23.26 1.83
CA ARG A 212 -5.24 24.21 2.55
C ARG A 212 -5.07 24.18 4.07
N LYS A 213 -4.48 23.12 4.66
CA LYS A 213 -4.31 22.92 6.11
C LYS A 213 -2.88 22.53 6.44
N ASN A 214 -2.24 23.20 7.41
CA ASN A 214 -0.96 22.86 8.09
C ASN A 214 -0.16 21.67 7.51
N SER A 215 0.34 21.80 6.28
CA SER A 215 1.32 20.88 5.69
C SER A 215 2.72 21.47 5.81
N LEU A 216 3.72 20.61 5.84
CA LEU A 216 5.12 21.01 5.90
C LEU A 216 5.51 21.78 4.62
N VAL A 217 4.86 21.46 3.49
CA VAL A 217 4.99 22.22 2.24
C VAL A 217 4.51 23.67 2.37
N ILE A 218 3.47 23.96 3.15
CA ILE A 218 3.04 25.35 3.42
C ILE A 218 4.10 26.08 4.25
N TYR A 219 4.65 25.42 5.27
CA TYR A 219 5.68 25.99 6.13
C TYR A 219 6.93 26.41 5.34
N TYR A 220 7.36 25.58 4.37
CA TYR A 220 8.52 25.86 3.53
C TYR A 220 8.19 26.52 2.17
N LYS A 221 7.00 27.13 2.02
CA LYS A 221 6.54 27.70 0.73
C LYS A 221 7.52 28.71 0.11
N ALA A 222 8.14 29.55 0.94
CA ALA A 222 9.13 30.53 0.48
C ALA A 222 10.38 29.85 -0.11
N GLU A 223 10.89 28.83 0.56
CA GLU A 223 12.06 28.07 0.12
C GLU A 223 11.76 27.27 -1.15
N ILE A 224 10.57 26.68 -1.25
CA ILE A 224 10.11 25.98 -2.46
C ILE A 224 10.08 26.93 -3.66
N LYS A 225 9.50 28.13 -3.50
CA LYS A 225 9.44 29.14 -4.57
C LYS A 225 10.83 29.58 -4.99
N LYS A 226 11.69 29.91 -4.03
CA LYS A 226 13.09 30.32 -4.26
C LYS A 226 13.87 29.26 -5.04
N ASN A 227 13.78 27.99 -4.63
CA ASN A 227 14.48 26.89 -5.32
C ASN A 227 13.91 26.62 -6.71
N ALA A 228 12.58 26.69 -6.88
CA ALA A 228 11.96 26.52 -8.19
C ALA A 228 12.41 27.61 -9.18
N GLU A 229 12.49 28.86 -8.73
CA GLU A 229 13.00 29.98 -9.53
C GLU A 229 14.49 29.80 -9.87
N PHE A 230 15.31 29.46 -8.89
CA PHE A 230 16.75 29.22 -9.09
C PHE A 230 17.02 28.12 -10.12
N TYR A 231 16.28 27.01 -10.04
CA TYR A 231 16.39 25.89 -10.99
C TYR A 231 15.50 26.05 -12.25
N LYS A 232 14.90 27.22 -12.46
CA LYS A 232 14.06 27.57 -13.62
C LYS A 232 12.98 26.52 -13.92
N MET A 233 12.24 26.08 -12.91
CA MET A 233 11.15 25.12 -13.03
C MET A 233 9.83 25.68 -12.53
N ASP A 234 8.72 25.07 -12.96
CA ASP A 234 7.39 25.36 -12.45
C ASP A 234 7.35 25.14 -10.92
N PRO A 235 7.07 26.17 -10.10
CA PRO A 235 6.95 26.02 -8.66
C PRO A 235 5.88 25.00 -8.25
N GLU A 236 4.79 24.87 -9.02
CA GLU A 236 3.76 23.87 -8.73
C GLU A 236 4.24 22.45 -9.04
N LEU A 237 5.22 22.25 -9.93
CA LEU A 237 5.83 20.93 -10.14
C LEU A 237 6.63 20.48 -8.90
N LEU A 238 7.56 21.32 -8.42
CA LEU A 238 8.36 21.01 -7.23
C LEU A 238 7.45 20.80 -6.01
N LYS A 239 6.48 21.70 -5.82
CA LYS A 239 5.49 21.59 -4.76
C LYS A 239 4.67 20.31 -4.85
N SER A 240 4.25 19.90 -6.05
CA SER A 240 3.46 18.67 -6.23
C SER A 240 4.28 17.42 -5.89
N VAL A 241 5.55 17.36 -6.29
CA VAL A 241 6.47 16.29 -5.87
C VAL A 241 6.55 16.21 -4.34
N LEU A 242 6.83 17.34 -3.68
CA LEU A 242 6.94 17.37 -2.22
C LEU A 242 5.64 16.98 -1.50
N LEU A 243 4.47 17.40 -2.02
CA LEU A 243 3.16 17.03 -1.46
C LEU A 243 2.86 15.54 -1.64
N ILE A 244 3.25 14.95 -2.77
CA ILE A 244 3.13 13.51 -3.00
C ILE A 244 4.01 12.75 -2.00
N GLU A 245 5.25 13.18 -1.80
CA GLU A 245 6.14 12.55 -0.82
C GLU A 245 5.66 12.72 0.62
N GLU A 246 5.16 13.91 1.00
CA GLU A 246 4.57 14.14 2.33
C GLU A 246 3.36 13.23 2.56
N PHE A 247 2.48 13.10 1.56
CA PHE A 247 1.33 12.18 1.63
C PHE A 247 1.76 10.72 1.75
N ASN A 248 2.74 10.29 0.95
CA ASN A 248 3.24 8.92 0.91
C ASN A 248 4.07 8.53 2.16
N ARG A 249 4.80 9.48 2.74
CA ARG A 249 5.60 9.31 3.97
C ARG A 249 4.71 9.12 5.20
N GLY A 250 3.45 9.57 5.14
CA GLY A 250 2.45 9.27 6.15
C GLY A 250 2.59 10.12 7.42
N SER A 251 2.31 9.50 8.58
CA SER A 251 2.13 10.23 9.85
C SER A 251 3.44 10.77 10.44
N LEU A 252 3.31 11.72 11.38
CA LEU A 252 4.42 12.27 12.18
C LEU A 252 5.34 11.20 12.82
N ILE A 253 4.77 10.03 13.11
CA ILE A 253 5.51 8.88 13.67
C ILE A 253 6.57 8.37 12.70
N GLN A 254 6.27 8.32 11.40
CA GLN A 254 7.22 7.81 10.41
C GLN A 254 8.40 8.78 10.23
N SER A 255 8.13 10.09 10.22
CA SER A 255 9.16 11.13 10.27
C SER A 255 10.01 11.06 11.55
N PHE A 256 9.40 10.70 12.68
CA PHE A 256 10.13 10.51 13.95
C PHE A 256 11.02 9.25 13.92
N ILE A 257 10.50 8.12 13.43
CA ILE A 257 11.28 6.88 13.25
C ILE A 257 12.46 7.12 12.30
N GLU A 258 12.23 7.82 11.20
CA GLU A 258 13.31 8.17 10.27
C GLU A 258 14.42 8.98 10.96
N ARG A 259 14.05 9.99 11.77
CA ARG A 259 15.04 10.75 12.56
C ARG A 259 15.78 9.89 13.57
N LEU A 260 15.11 8.96 14.25
CA LEU A 260 15.77 8.02 15.15
C LEU A 260 16.77 7.14 14.41
N LEU A 261 16.40 6.60 13.25
CA LEU A 261 17.27 5.76 12.44
C LEU A 261 18.51 6.53 11.96
N ILE A 262 18.35 7.76 11.50
CA ILE A 262 19.47 8.61 11.06
C ILE A 262 20.44 8.89 12.23
N ASN A 263 19.91 9.21 13.42
CA ASN A 263 20.74 9.62 14.55
C ASN A 263 21.43 8.45 15.26
N TYR A 264 20.74 7.32 15.42
CA TYR A 264 21.23 6.19 16.23
C TYR A 264 21.77 5.02 15.39
N PHE A 265 21.35 4.87 14.14
CA PHE A 265 21.74 3.75 13.27
C PHE A 265 22.12 4.20 11.83
N PRO A 266 23.01 5.20 11.67
CA PRO A 266 23.35 5.74 10.35
C PRO A 266 23.97 4.69 9.41
N GLU A 267 24.72 3.72 9.93
CA GLU A 267 25.31 2.64 9.13
C GLU A 267 24.25 1.78 8.43
N ILE A 268 23.13 1.48 9.10
CA ILE A 268 22.01 0.72 8.52
C ILE A 268 21.34 1.55 7.42
N VAL A 269 21.14 2.84 7.68
CA VAL A 269 20.53 3.79 6.75
C VAL A 269 21.35 3.93 5.47
N LEU A 270 22.68 4.04 5.59
CA LEU A 270 23.62 4.10 4.47
C LEU A 270 23.62 2.78 3.68
N LYS A 271 23.75 1.64 4.37
CA LYS A 271 23.80 0.31 3.72
C LYS A 271 22.55 -0.02 2.90
N GLN A 272 21.39 0.51 3.31
CA GLN A 272 20.12 0.26 2.62
C GLN A 272 19.78 1.30 1.54
N ASP A 273 20.63 2.32 1.33
CA ASP A 273 20.37 3.42 0.39
C ASP A 273 18.96 4.02 0.53
N MET A 274 18.62 4.40 1.78
CA MET A 274 17.28 4.88 2.11
C MET A 274 16.96 6.24 1.44
N SER A 275 15.66 6.46 1.21
CA SER A 275 15.10 7.77 0.83
C SER A 275 14.86 8.63 2.06
N ILE A 276 15.43 9.84 2.11
CA ILE A 276 15.46 10.66 3.33
C ILE A 276 14.81 12.04 3.12
N GLY A 277 14.16 12.55 4.18
CA GLY A 277 13.66 13.91 4.28
C GLY A 277 12.39 14.19 3.47
N PHE A 278 12.13 15.46 3.15
CA PHE A 278 10.86 15.90 2.54
C PHE A 278 10.67 15.40 1.11
N GLY A 279 11.70 15.51 0.28
CA GLY A 279 11.73 14.98 -1.07
C GLY A 279 12.04 13.50 -1.14
N GLN A 280 12.22 12.79 -0.01
CA GLN A 280 12.44 11.34 0.00
C GLN A 280 13.48 10.88 -1.06
N VAL A 281 14.58 11.65 -1.21
CA VAL A 281 15.62 11.37 -2.21
C VAL A 281 16.57 10.32 -1.64
N LYS A 282 16.95 9.34 -2.47
CA LYS A 282 17.94 8.31 -2.09
C LYS A 282 19.31 8.91 -1.81
N ILE A 283 20.01 8.36 -0.83
CA ILE A 283 21.35 8.81 -0.43
C ILE A 283 22.33 8.73 -1.60
N SER A 284 22.35 7.62 -2.34
CA SER A 284 23.19 7.42 -3.52
C SER A 284 22.91 8.47 -4.61
N THR A 285 21.63 8.84 -4.77
CA THR A 285 21.20 9.85 -5.73
C THR A 285 21.69 11.24 -5.32
N ALA A 286 21.54 11.60 -4.05
CA ALA A 286 21.98 12.88 -3.51
C ALA A 286 23.52 13.00 -3.52
N SER A 287 24.24 11.94 -3.12
CA SER A 287 25.70 11.86 -3.16
C SER A 287 26.23 12.13 -4.57
N ARG A 288 25.69 11.45 -5.58
CA ARG A 288 26.06 11.67 -6.99
C ARG A 288 25.70 13.07 -7.49
N LEU A 289 24.56 13.59 -7.07
CA LEU A 289 24.07 14.90 -7.50
C LEU A 289 24.91 16.06 -6.93
N LEU A 290 25.36 15.92 -5.68
CA LEU A 290 26.16 16.91 -4.96
C LEU A 290 27.67 16.69 -5.10
N ASN A 291 28.09 15.53 -5.61
CA ASN A 291 29.50 15.11 -5.68
C ASN A 291 30.18 15.08 -4.30
N ILE A 292 29.52 14.44 -3.33
CA ILE A 292 29.97 14.28 -1.93
C ILE A 292 29.84 12.82 -1.49
N SER A 293 30.47 12.45 -0.38
CA SER A 293 30.30 11.10 0.19
C SER A 293 28.87 10.84 0.67
N GLU A 294 28.45 9.58 0.70
CA GLU A 294 27.10 9.18 1.14
C GLU A 294 26.80 9.60 2.58
N GLY A 295 27.79 9.55 3.48
CA GLY A 295 27.65 10.06 4.85
C GLY A 295 27.32 11.56 4.89
N LYS A 296 28.02 12.39 4.11
CA LYS A 296 27.71 13.83 4.01
C LYS A 296 26.37 14.07 3.33
N ALA A 297 26.01 13.26 2.33
CA ALA A 297 24.71 13.35 1.67
C ALA A 297 23.55 13.04 2.64
N LEU A 298 23.74 12.10 3.56
CA LEU A 298 22.76 11.80 4.62
C LEU A 298 22.53 13.02 5.53
N GLU A 299 23.60 13.69 5.96
CA GLU A 299 23.52 14.90 6.79
C GLU A 299 22.77 16.04 6.08
N GLU A 300 23.09 16.29 4.80
CA GLU A 300 22.41 17.30 3.98
C GLU A 300 20.93 16.95 3.74
N LEU A 301 20.62 15.67 3.50
CA LEU A 301 19.24 15.21 3.32
C LEU A 301 18.42 15.29 4.61
N ALA A 302 19.03 15.19 5.79
CA ALA A 302 18.35 15.33 7.06
C ALA A 302 17.90 16.78 7.33
N ASN A 303 18.58 17.77 6.73
CA ASN A 303 18.21 19.18 6.82
C ASN A 303 17.02 19.50 5.88
N PRO A 304 15.89 20.02 6.40
CA PRO A 304 14.70 20.35 5.62
C PRO A 304 14.92 21.21 4.37
N ILE A 305 15.68 22.31 4.54
CA ILE A 305 15.90 23.33 3.50
C ILE A 305 16.78 22.74 2.41
N LYS A 306 17.87 22.08 2.81
CA LYS A 306 18.79 21.41 1.89
C LYS A 306 18.13 20.25 1.16
N ASN A 307 17.26 19.51 1.82
CA ASN A 307 16.50 18.44 1.19
C ASN A 307 15.57 18.97 0.07
N ILE A 308 14.91 20.11 0.27
CA ILE A 308 14.11 20.78 -0.79
C ILE A 308 14.99 21.23 -1.95
N GLU A 309 16.17 21.81 -1.67
CA GLU A 309 17.16 22.19 -2.69
C GLU A 309 17.61 20.97 -3.52
N ILE A 310 18.00 19.88 -2.86
CA ILE A 310 18.43 18.62 -3.49
C ILE A 310 17.31 18.04 -4.35
N CYS A 311 16.08 18.05 -3.85
CA CYS A 311 14.90 17.61 -4.59
C CYS A 311 14.69 18.44 -5.87
N ALA A 312 14.75 19.78 -5.76
CA ALA A 312 14.62 20.67 -6.91
C ALA A 312 15.74 20.42 -7.94
N ARG A 313 16.98 20.32 -7.49
CA ARG A 313 18.13 20.02 -8.35
C ARG A 313 17.97 18.67 -9.05
N TYR A 314 17.44 17.65 -8.37
CA TYR A 314 17.19 16.34 -8.95
C TYR A 314 16.10 16.38 -10.03
N ILE A 315 14.95 17.02 -9.75
CA ILE A 315 13.89 17.22 -10.75
C ILE A 315 14.44 17.95 -11.98
N ARG A 316 15.26 18.99 -11.78
CA ARG A 316 15.87 19.74 -12.90
C ARG A 316 16.79 18.86 -13.75
N LEU A 317 17.58 17.99 -13.11
CA LEU A 317 18.41 17.03 -13.81
C LEU A 317 17.56 16.09 -14.68
N LEU A 318 16.43 15.60 -14.17
CA LEU A 318 15.51 14.75 -14.94
C LEU A 318 14.88 15.50 -16.12
N ILE A 319 14.45 16.75 -15.94
CA ILE A 319 13.93 17.60 -17.03
C ILE A 319 14.98 17.77 -18.12
N ASN A 320 16.23 18.09 -17.75
CA ASN A 320 17.32 18.28 -18.70
C ASN A 320 17.66 16.99 -19.45
N GLN A 321 17.66 15.83 -18.78
CA GLN A 321 17.87 14.53 -19.41
C GLN A 321 16.75 14.20 -20.41
N TYR A 322 15.49 14.44 -20.03
CA TYR A 322 14.35 14.27 -20.92
C TYR A 322 14.47 15.12 -22.19
N ALA A 323 14.84 16.40 -22.04
CA ALA A 323 15.01 17.31 -23.16
C ALA A 323 16.16 16.92 -24.10
N LYS A 324 17.29 16.43 -23.54
CA LYS A 324 18.48 16.04 -24.33
C LYS A 324 18.28 14.76 -25.13
N ASN A 325 17.55 13.79 -24.59
CA ASN A 325 17.55 12.43 -25.11
C ASN A 325 16.46 12.14 -26.16
N GLN A 326 15.65 13.14 -26.58
CA GLN A 326 14.52 12.97 -27.51
C GLN A 326 13.87 11.59 -27.39
N PHE A 327 13.53 11.19 -26.15
CA PHE A 327 13.14 9.82 -25.85
C PHE A 327 12.02 9.41 -26.81
N ARG A 328 12.30 8.40 -27.65
CA ARG A 328 11.32 7.85 -28.59
C ARG A 328 10.08 7.47 -27.77
N SER A 329 8.90 7.84 -28.26
CA SER A 329 7.58 7.69 -27.64
C SER A 329 7.20 6.27 -27.22
N SER A 330 8.07 5.28 -27.40
CA SER A 330 7.82 3.87 -27.06
C SER A 330 8.00 3.55 -25.56
N VAL A 331 8.69 4.39 -24.78
CA VAL A 331 8.99 4.09 -23.35
C VAL A 331 8.34 5.05 -22.37
N TYR A 332 8.09 6.29 -22.75
CA TYR A 332 7.52 7.35 -21.92
C TYR A 332 6.49 8.14 -22.73
N ASN A 333 5.31 8.42 -22.17
CA ASN A 333 4.30 9.21 -22.88
C ASN A 333 4.64 10.71 -22.87
N ASP A 334 5.17 11.20 -21.74
CA ASP A 334 5.50 12.61 -21.53
C ASP A 334 6.62 12.80 -20.48
N LEU A 335 6.93 14.07 -20.19
CA LEU A 335 7.90 14.49 -19.19
C LEU A 335 7.51 14.00 -17.77
N TYR A 336 6.22 13.97 -17.43
CA TYR A 336 5.75 13.60 -16.11
C TYR A 336 5.94 12.11 -15.85
N ASP A 337 5.70 11.26 -16.85
CA ASP A 337 6.04 9.82 -16.81
C ASP A 337 7.53 9.63 -16.60
N TYR A 338 8.36 10.42 -17.28
CA TYR A 338 9.81 10.35 -17.13
C TYR A 338 10.26 10.73 -15.72
N ILE A 339 9.75 11.85 -15.20
CA ILE A 339 10.05 12.30 -13.82
C ILE A 339 9.59 11.24 -12.82
N ALA A 340 8.32 10.83 -12.86
CA ALA A 340 7.76 9.88 -11.91
C ALA A 340 8.52 8.55 -11.86
N LYS A 341 8.83 7.96 -13.03
CA LYS A 341 9.55 6.69 -13.10
C LYS A 341 10.95 6.79 -12.50
N ASN A 342 11.71 7.81 -12.88
CA ASN A 342 13.09 7.97 -12.41
C ASN A 342 13.17 8.42 -10.95
N TYR A 343 12.22 9.24 -10.51
CA TYR A 343 12.16 9.72 -9.13
C TYR A 343 11.86 8.58 -8.16
N ILE A 344 10.86 7.74 -8.48
CA ILE A 344 10.49 6.57 -7.67
C ILE A 344 11.49 5.41 -7.82
N GLY A 345 12.27 5.38 -8.90
CA GLY A 345 13.14 4.25 -9.25
C GLY A 345 12.37 3.04 -9.77
N ALA A 346 11.30 3.26 -10.54
CA ALA A 346 10.45 2.20 -11.05
C ALA A 346 11.09 1.43 -12.22
N ALA A 347 11.18 0.10 -12.11
CA ALA A 347 11.79 -0.76 -13.12
C ALA A 347 11.01 -0.81 -14.45
N LYS A 348 9.67 -0.68 -14.40
CA LYS A 348 8.78 -0.72 -15.57
C LYS A 348 7.97 0.58 -15.67
N ALA A 349 7.74 1.07 -16.90
CA ALA A 349 6.93 2.27 -17.14
C ALA A 349 5.46 2.10 -16.73
N THR A 350 4.96 0.86 -16.74
CA THR A 350 3.58 0.51 -16.35
C THR A 350 3.42 0.27 -14.84
N MET A 351 4.44 0.53 -14.03
CA MET A 351 4.34 0.33 -12.58
C MET A 351 3.40 1.38 -12.00
N TYR A 352 2.31 0.97 -11.35
CA TYR A 352 1.23 1.92 -11.05
C TYR A 352 1.65 3.11 -10.23
N ASN A 353 2.50 2.94 -9.22
CA ASN A 353 2.93 4.07 -8.40
C ASN A 353 3.56 5.17 -9.27
N ALA A 354 4.31 4.79 -10.32
CA ALA A 354 4.83 5.76 -11.28
C ALA A 354 3.73 6.37 -12.15
N VAL A 355 2.75 5.58 -12.60
CA VAL A 355 1.61 6.06 -13.40
C VAL A 355 0.71 7.03 -12.61
N LEU A 356 0.37 6.70 -11.36
CA LEU A 356 -0.41 7.53 -10.45
C LEU A 356 0.34 8.83 -10.13
N TYR A 357 1.64 8.73 -9.84
CA TYR A 357 2.48 9.90 -9.59
C TYR A 357 2.49 10.82 -10.80
N ALA A 358 2.72 10.28 -12.00
CA ALA A 358 2.67 11.05 -13.24
C ALA A 358 1.29 11.68 -13.48
N ALA A 359 0.20 10.95 -13.22
CA ALA A 359 -1.16 11.47 -13.35
C ALA A 359 -1.44 12.66 -12.41
N ILE A 360 -0.91 12.62 -11.19
CA ILE A 360 -1.04 13.73 -10.22
C ILE A 360 -0.19 14.93 -10.67
N LEU A 361 1.04 14.69 -11.15
CA LEU A 361 1.88 15.76 -11.67
C LEU A 361 1.21 16.45 -12.88
N ARG A 362 0.61 15.68 -13.80
CA ARG A 362 -0.20 16.22 -14.92
C ARG A 362 -1.39 17.05 -14.44
N GLY A 363 -2.11 16.55 -13.44
CA GLY A 363 -3.30 17.22 -12.91
C GLY A 363 -3.01 18.56 -12.23
N ARG A 364 -1.75 18.80 -11.80
CA ARG A 364 -1.37 19.97 -11.01
C ARG A 364 -0.40 20.93 -11.71
N SER A 365 0.55 20.42 -12.50
CA SER A 365 1.55 21.23 -13.18
C SER A 365 1.03 21.71 -14.54
N LYS A 366 1.32 22.97 -14.87
CA LYS A 366 0.88 23.60 -16.12
C LYS A 366 1.84 23.40 -17.29
N ILE A 367 2.97 22.74 -17.10
CA ILE A 367 4.05 22.67 -18.12
C ILE A 367 3.53 22.15 -19.48
N GLU A 368 2.70 21.10 -19.51
CA GLU A 368 2.11 20.65 -20.77
C GLU A 368 1.08 21.61 -21.36
N MET A 369 0.26 22.25 -20.53
CA MET A 369 -0.77 23.20 -20.97
C MET A 369 -0.11 24.46 -21.54
N GLU A 370 0.95 24.95 -20.92
CA GLU A 370 1.76 26.08 -21.38
C GLU A 370 2.56 25.73 -22.65
N GLN A 371 3.13 24.53 -22.75
CA GLN A 371 3.80 24.08 -23.99
C GLN A 371 2.82 23.89 -25.15
N ARG A 372 1.59 23.43 -24.89
CA ARG A 372 0.51 23.33 -25.91
C ARG A 372 0.04 24.71 -26.35
N LEU A 373 -0.22 25.62 -25.41
CA LEU A 373 -0.59 27.01 -25.69
C LEU A 373 0.52 27.76 -26.45
N GLN A 374 1.79 27.51 -26.12
CA GLN A 374 2.93 28.10 -26.82
C GLN A 374 3.04 27.56 -28.25
N LYS A 375 2.91 26.24 -28.45
CA LYS A 375 2.87 25.64 -29.80
C LYS A 375 1.69 26.14 -30.64
N GLU A 376 0.53 26.40 -30.05
CA GLU A 376 -0.62 26.98 -30.73
C GLU A 376 -0.42 28.46 -31.09
N LYS A 377 0.18 29.26 -30.20
CA LYS A 377 0.60 30.64 -30.50
C LYS A 377 1.64 30.69 -31.61
N ASP A 378 2.64 29.81 -31.58
CA ASP A 378 3.68 29.74 -32.60
C ASP A 378 3.12 29.29 -33.96
N LYS A 379 2.12 28.39 -33.98
CA LYS A 379 1.36 28.02 -35.19
C LYS A 379 0.55 29.20 -35.74
N LYS A 380 -0.16 29.94 -34.89
CA LYS A 380 -0.93 31.13 -35.30
C LYS A 380 0.00 32.22 -35.85
N ASN A 381 1.12 32.50 -35.19
CA ASN A 381 2.10 33.48 -35.66
C ASN A 381 2.71 33.07 -37.01
N LYS A 382 3.08 31.79 -37.20
CA LYS A 382 3.55 31.30 -38.50
C LYS A 382 2.48 31.41 -39.60
N GLN A 383 1.20 31.22 -39.30
CA GLN A 383 0.12 31.41 -40.28
C GLN A 383 -0.12 32.88 -40.65
N VAL A 384 0.17 33.82 -39.75
CA VAL A 384 0.10 35.26 -40.02
C VAL A 384 1.27 35.72 -40.89
N PHE A 385 2.49 35.19 -40.67
CA PHE A 385 3.67 35.50 -41.48
C PHE A 385 3.71 34.84 -42.87
N VAL A 386 2.87 33.84 -43.14
CA VAL A 386 2.71 33.23 -44.49
C VAL A 386 1.58 33.90 -45.29
N LYS A 387 0.79 34.78 -44.65
CA LYS A 387 -0.32 35.53 -45.27
C LYS A 387 -0.07 37.04 -45.38
N ALA A 388 1.11 37.52 -44.98
CA ALA A 388 1.61 38.87 -45.21
C ALA A 388 2.75 38.77 -46.23
#